data_AF-A0A4U5M548-F1
#
_entry.id   AF-A0A4U5M548-F1
#
_cell.length_a   1.000
_cell.length_b   1.000
_cell.length_c   1.000
_cell.angle_alpha   90.00
_cell.angle_beta   90.00
_cell.angle_gamma   90.00
#
_symmetry.space_group_name_H-M   'P 1'
#
loop_
_entity.id
_entity.type
_entity.pdbx_description
1 polymer ?
#
loop_
_entity_poly.entity_id
_entity_poly.type
_entity_poly.pdbx_seq_one_letter_code
_entity_poly.pdbx_strand_id
1 'polypeptide(L)'
;MNFPGQGIISEEKVDSFNIPIYFSSPQEVEATVERNGYFNLERIECLPLEKSQDTIPQKSRAVSYHIRAGLEYLLKEHFGHEILDELFDSFNKKLEKSQVFQLGLTYSLLAVLKRKET
;
A
#
# COMPACT_ATOMS: atom_id res chain seq x y z
N MET A 1 -15.92 -8.15 8.86
CA MET A 1 -15.75 -8.07 10.32
C MET A 1 -15.25 -6.70 10.75
N ASN A 2 -15.49 -6.37 12.01
CA ASN A 2 -14.82 -5.31 12.75
C ASN A 2 -14.20 -5.96 14.01
N PHE A 3 -12.91 -6.31 13.95
CA PHE A 3 -12.23 -7.10 14.99
C PHE A 3 -12.27 -6.46 16.39
N PRO A 4 -12.09 -5.14 16.56
CA PRO A 4 -12.30 -4.46 17.83
C PRO A 4 -13.73 -4.58 18.37
N GLY A 5 -14.72 -4.38 17.50
CA GLY A 5 -16.14 -4.49 17.88
C GLY A 5 -16.59 -5.91 18.25
N GLN A 6 -15.76 -6.92 18.00
CA GLN A 6 -16.01 -8.33 18.31
C GLN A 6 -15.15 -8.85 19.48
N GLY A 7 -14.29 -8.00 20.06
CA GLY A 7 -13.41 -8.37 21.18
C GLY A 7 -12.24 -9.29 20.80
N ILE A 8 -11.98 -9.48 19.51
CA ILE A 8 -10.89 -10.35 19.01
C ILE A 8 -9.53 -9.65 19.15
N ILE A 9 -9.51 -8.32 19.00
CA ILE A 9 -8.32 -7.46 19.12
C ILE A 9 -8.73 -6.24 19.94
N SER A 10 -7.89 -5.78 20.87
CA SER A 10 -8.17 -4.53 21.58
C SER A 10 -7.99 -3.32 20.65
N GLU A 11 -8.80 -2.27 20.87
CA GLU A 11 -8.69 -1.02 20.13
C GLU A 11 -7.29 -0.40 20.27
N GLU A 12 -6.73 -0.39 21.50
CA GLU A 12 -5.35 0.05 21.78
C GLU A 12 -4.30 -0.66 20.91
N LYS A 13 -4.48 -1.96 20.66
CA LYS A 13 -3.56 -2.75 19.83
C LYS A 13 -3.67 -2.36 18.35
N VAL A 14 -4.86 -1.96 17.89
CA VAL A 14 -5.04 -1.39 16.55
C VAL A 14 -4.42 0.00 16.48
N ASP A 15 -4.65 0.86 17.48
CA ASP A 15 -4.17 2.24 17.51
C ASP A 15 -2.64 2.35 17.60
N SER A 16 -2.00 1.38 18.25
CA SER A 16 -0.53 1.31 18.34
C SER A 16 0.15 0.77 17.07
N PHE A 17 -0.59 0.14 16.15
CA PHE A 17 -0.03 -0.41 14.93
C PHE A 17 0.00 0.61 13.80
N ASN A 18 1.16 0.79 13.18
CA ASN A 18 1.31 1.62 11.98
C ASN A 18 1.90 0.78 10.84
N ILE A 19 1.42 1.02 9.61
CA ILE A 19 1.98 0.40 8.41
C ILE A 19 3.21 1.21 8.00
N PRO A 20 4.41 0.60 7.89
CA PRO A 20 5.65 1.31 7.59
C PRO A 20 5.79 1.57 6.07
N ILE A 21 4.76 2.12 5.44
CA ILE A 21 4.72 2.43 4.01
C ILE A 21 4.34 3.90 3.86
N TYR A 22 5.16 4.64 3.11
CA TYR A 22 4.90 6.01 2.73
C TYR A 22 4.72 6.11 1.21
N PHE A 23 3.61 6.69 0.77
CA PHE A 23 3.36 6.96 -0.64
C PHE A 23 3.68 8.42 -0.94
N SER A 24 4.83 8.66 -1.55
CA SER A 24 5.28 10.01 -1.90
C SER A 24 4.51 10.57 -3.10
N SER A 25 4.21 11.86 -3.04
CA SER A 25 3.79 12.67 -4.18
C SER A 25 4.98 13.06 -5.07
N PRO A 26 4.74 13.42 -6.35
CA PRO A 26 5.79 13.98 -7.20
C PRO A 26 6.52 15.17 -6.60
N GLN A 27 5.79 16.07 -5.95
CA GLN A 27 6.33 17.28 -5.34
C GLN A 27 7.29 16.95 -4.18
N GLU A 28 7.00 15.91 -3.41
CA GLU A 28 7.89 15.47 -2.33
C GLU A 28 9.18 14.84 -2.87
N VAL A 29 9.08 14.10 -3.97
CA VAL A 29 10.26 13.54 -4.64
C VAL A 29 11.13 14.65 -5.20
N GLU A 30 10.53 15.62 -5.90
CA GLU A 30 11.21 16.82 -6.40
C GLU A 30 11.94 17.57 -5.28
N ALA A 31 11.23 17.96 -4.22
CA ALA A 31 11.80 18.69 -3.10
C ALA A 31 12.90 17.89 -2.38
N THR A 32 12.81 16.56 -2.36
CA THR A 32 13.83 15.70 -1.75
C THR A 32 15.09 15.65 -2.59
N VAL A 33 14.97 15.54 -3.92
CA VAL A 33 16.10 15.54 -4.85
C VAL A 33 16.81 16.90 -4.83
N GLU A 34 16.05 17.99 -4.84
CA GLU A 34 16.59 19.35 -4.73
C GLU A 34 17.39 19.55 -3.44
N ARG A 35 16.81 19.14 -2.29
CA ARG A 35 17.47 19.21 -0.98
C ARG A 35 18.73 18.36 -0.93
N ASN A 36 18.71 17.18 -1.56
CA ASN A 36 19.86 16.28 -1.62
C ASN A 36 21.03 16.89 -2.41
N GLY A 37 20.75 17.62 -3.48
CA GLY A 37 21.75 18.42 -4.21
C GLY A 37 22.70 17.64 -5.12
N TYR A 38 22.81 16.31 -5.00
CA TYR A 38 23.76 15.49 -5.78
C TYR A 38 23.27 15.04 -7.16
N PHE A 39 21.97 15.16 -7.42
CA PHE A 39 21.34 14.72 -8.66
C PHE A 39 20.60 15.88 -9.34
N ASN A 40 20.55 15.82 -10.67
CA ASN A 40 19.56 16.50 -11.48
C ASN A 40 18.36 15.57 -11.64
N LEU A 41 17.15 16.09 -11.45
CA LEU A 41 15.91 15.39 -11.80
C LEU A 41 15.65 15.63 -13.29
N GLU A 42 15.87 14.60 -14.11
CA GLU A 42 15.72 14.69 -15.56
C GLU A 42 14.26 14.47 -16.00
N ARG A 43 13.53 13.65 -15.24
CA ARG A 43 12.13 13.29 -15.54
C ARG A 43 11.42 12.81 -14.27
N ILE A 44 10.15 13.17 -14.14
CA ILE A 44 9.24 12.60 -13.14
C ILE A 44 7.88 12.34 -13.79
N GLU A 45 7.34 11.14 -13.58
CA GLU A 45 6.08 10.73 -14.20
C GLU A 45 5.22 9.87 -13.27
N CYS A 46 3.92 10.12 -13.32
CA CYS A 46 2.90 9.25 -12.73
C CYS A 46 2.43 8.28 -13.80
N LEU A 47 2.92 7.05 -13.74
CA LEU A 47 2.52 5.97 -14.63
C LEU A 47 1.23 5.35 -14.08
N PRO A 48 0.09 5.43 -14.79
CA PRO A 48 -1.11 4.73 -14.34
C PRO A 48 -0.84 3.23 -14.31
N LEU A 49 -1.35 2.54 -13.29
CA LEU A 49 -1.38 1.09 -13.36
C LEU A 49 -2.29 0.66 -14.52
N GLU A 50 -1.78 -0.25 -15.35
CA GLU A 50 -2.56 -0.75 -16.48
C GLU A 50 -3.89 -1.33 -15.99
N LYS A 51 -4.97 -0.96 -16.68
CA LYS A 51 -6.29 -1.51 -16.38
C LYS A 51 -6.28 -2.98 -16.79
N SER A 52 -6.17 -3.88 -15.82
CA SER A 52 -6.34 -5.30 -16.10
C SER A 52 -7.79 -5.60 -16.49
N GLN A 53 -7.98 -6.56 -17.40
CA GLN A 53 -9.31 -7.08 -17.77
C GLN A 53 -9.91 -7.99 -16.69
N ASP A 54 -9.24 -8.11 -15.54
CA ASP A 54 -9.70 -8.93 -14.43
C ASP A 54 -11.04 -8.44 -13.87
N THR A 55 -11.85 -9.40 -13.46
CA THR A 55 -13.06 -9.18 -12.70
C THR A 55 -12.74 -8.58 -11.32
N ILE A 56 -13.72 -7.93 -10.69
CA ILE A 56 -13.57 -7.34 -9.35
C ILE A 56 -13.06 -8.36 -8.30
N PRO A 57 -13.57 -9.61 -8.25
CA PRO A 57 -13.05 -10.62 -7.31
C PRO A 57 -11.60 -11.00 -7.58
N GLN A 58 -11.20 -11.11 -8.86
CA GLN A 58 -9.81 -11.42 -9.24
C GLN A 58 -8.87 -10.29 -8.80
N LYS A 59 -9.24 -9.03 -9.06
CA LYS A 59 -8.47 -7.85 -8.61
C LYS A 59 -8.34 -7.79 -7.09
N SER A 60 -9.46 -8.00 -6.40
CA SER A 60 -9.50 -7.97 -4.93
C SER A 60 -8.61 -9.05 -4.32
N ARG A 61 -8.66 -10.27 -4.86
CA ARG A 61 -7.82 -11.38 -4.42
C ARG A 61 -6.34 -11.10 -4.69
N ALA A 62 -6.01 -10.60 -5.88
CA ALA A 62 -4.63 -10.25 -6.22
C ALA A 62 -4.05 -9.19 -5.26
N VAL A 63 -4.80 -8.12 -4.99
CA VAL A 63 -4.41 -7.09 -4.02
C VAL A 63 -4.30 -7.66 -2.60
N SER A 64 -5.28 -8.47 -2.16
CA SER A 64 -5.26 -9.10 -0.84
C SER A 64 -4.01 -9.96 -0.65
N TYR A 65 -3.67 -10.79 -1.64
CA TYR A 65 -2.47 -11.62 -1.62
C TYR A 65 -1.18 -10.80 -1.66
N HIS A 66 -1.13 -9.73 -2.44
CA HIS A 66 0.04 -8.87 -2.52
C HIS A 66 0.31 -8.17 -1.18
N ILE A 67 -0.73 -7.62 -0.56
CA ILE A 67 -0.64 -7.00 0.77
C ILE A 67 -0.29 -8.05 1.83
N ARG A 68 -0.88 -9.25 1.78
CA ARG A 68 -0.54 -10.35 2.68
C ARG A 68 0.93 -10.72 2.56
N ALA A 69 1.42 -10.99 1.36
CA ALA A 69 2.83 -11.32 1.14
C ALA A 69 3.80 -10.26 1.68
N GLY A 70 3.45 -8.97 1.56
CA GLY A 70 4.30 -7.87 2.02
C GLY A 70 4.22 -7.57 3.52
N LEU A 71 3.06 -7.77 4.16
CA LEU A 71 2.80 -7.30 5.54
C LEU A 71 2.54 -8.43 6.54
N GLU A 72 2.40 -9.68 6.11
CA GLU A 72 2.02 -10.79 6.99
C GLU A 72 2.95 -10.94 8.19
N TYR A 73 4.28 -10.79 8.00
CA TYR A 73 5.23 -10.83 9.11
C TYR A 73 4.94 -9.77 10.18
N LEU A 74 4.70 -8.52 9.76
CA LEU A 74 4.45 -7.40 10.68
C LEU A 74 3.11 -7.55 11.40
N LEU A 75 2.08 -8.00 10.66
CA LEU A 75 0.76 -8.26 11.23
C LEU A 75 0.80 -9.42 12.21
N LYS A 76 1.54 -10.48 11.89
CA LYS A 76 1.74 -11.63 12.78
C LYS A 76 2.45 -11.22 14.06
N GLU A 77 3.53 -10.47 13.95
CA GLU A 77 4.35 -10.06 15.10
C GLU A 77 3.56 -9.15 16.04
N HIS A 78 2.79 -8.22 15.49
CA HIS A 78 1.99 -7.32 16.31
C HIS A 78 0.74 -8.01 16.84
N PHE A 79 -0.08 -8.61 15.97
CA PHE A 79 -1.43 -9.06 16.33
C PHE A 79 -1.56 -10.53 16.74
N GLY A 80 -0.62 -11.39 16.35
CA GLY A 80 -0.71 -12.84 16.51
C GLY A 80 -1.02 -13.57 15.20
N HIS A 81 -0.73 -14.86 15.14
CA HIS A 81 -0.92 -15.66 13.93
C HIS A 81 -2.39 -16.06 13.72
N GLU A 82 -3.13 -16.26 14.81
CA GLU A 82 -4.46 -16.87 14.82
C GLU A 82 -5.50 -16.04 14.07
N ILE A 83 -5.27 -14.73 13.93
CA ILE A 83 -6.22 -13.80 13.30
C ILE A 83 -6.01 -13.61 11.80
N LEU A 84 -4.87 -14.06 11.23
CA LEU A 84 -4.43 -13.59 9.92
C LEU A 84 -5.36 -14.06 8.80
N ASP A 85 -5.80 -15.31 8.84
CA ASP A 85 -6.69 -15.83 7.80
C ASP A 85 -8.04 -15.11 7.79
N GLU A 86 -8.64 -14.92 8.96
CA GLU A 86 -9.89 -14.18 9.09
C GLU A 86 -9.73 -12.70 8.70
N LEU A 87 -8.59 -12.09 9.05
CA LEU A 87 -8.24 -10.73 8.68
C LEU A 87 -8.20 -10.56 7.17
N PHE A 88 -7.47 -11.43 6.46
CA PHE A 88 -7.32 -11.34 5.01
C PHE A 88 -8.60 -11.74 4.26
N ASP A 89 -9.42 -12.64 4.80
CA ASP A 89 -10.75 -12.94 4.27
C ASP A 89 -11.69 -11.74 4.40
N SER A 90 -11.72 -11.10 5.57
CA SER A 90 -12.51 -9.89 5.77
C SER A 90 -11.96 -8.71 4.94
N PHE A 91 -10.64 -8.63 4.74
CA PHE A 91 -10.02 -7.62 3.89
C PHE A 91 -10.43 -7.79 2.43
N ASN A 92 -10.33 -9.01 1.89
CA ASN A 92 -10.76 -9.32 0.52
C ASN A 92 -12.24 -8.96 0.29
N LYS A 93 -13.14 -9.33 1.21
CA LYS A 93 -14.57 -8.98 1.12
C LYS A 93 -14.82 -7.47 1.15
N LYS A 94 -13.96 -6.70 1.82
CA LYS A 94 -14.03 -5.21 1.82
C LYS A 94 -13.51 -4.63 0.51
N LEU A 95 -12.43 -5.19 -0.05
CA LEU A 95 -11.88 -4.79 -1.35
C LEU A 95 -12.91 -4.96 -2.47
N GLU A 96 -13.61 -6.10 -2.50
CA GLU A 96 -14.64 -6.39 -3.51
C GLU A 96 -15.76 -5.35 -3.54
N LYS A 97 -16.04 -4.69 -2.41
CA LYS A 97 -17.08 -3.68 -2.26
C LYS A 97 -16.58 -2.25 -2.40
N SER A 98 -15.26 -2.03 -2.46
CA SER A 98 -14.67 -0.70 -2.46
C SER A 98 -14.59 -0.11 -3.86
N GLN A 99 -15.34 0.98 -4.10
CA GLN A 99 -15.31 1.69 -5.38
C GLN A 99 -13.92 2.27 -5.69
N VAL A 100 -13.16 2.71 -4.68
CA VAL A 100 -11.80 3.24 -4.87
C VAL A 100 -10.86 2.18 -5.46
N PHE A 101 -10.93 0.96 -4.92
CA PHE A 101 -10.16 -0.17 -5.45
C PHE A 101 -10.67 -0.62 -6.82
N GLN A 102 -11.98 -0.60 -7.05
CA GLN A 102 -12.56 -0.94 -8.35
C GLN A 102 -12.16 0.04 -9.47
N LEU A 103 -12.00 1.32 -9.13
CA LEU A 103 -11.58 2.36 -10.08
C LEU A 103 -10.07 2.33 -10.38
N GLY A 104 -9.28 1.65 -9.56
CA GLY A 104 -7.85 1.45 -9.80
C GLY A 104 -7.04 2.74 -9.88
N LEU A 105 -7.39 3.75 -9.06
CA LEU A 105 -6.77 5.09 -9.08
C LEU A 105 -5.34 5.14 -8.50
N THR A 106 -4.58 4.08 -8.68
CA THR A 106 -3.20 3.96 -8.24
C THR A 106 -2.25 4.25 -9.40
N TYR A 107 -1.20 5.01 -9.14
CA TYR A 107 -0.12 5.25 -10.08
C TYR A 107 1.21 4.83 -9.47
N SER A 108 2.14 4.40 -10.32
CA SER A 108 3.55 4.26 -9.96
C SER A 108 4.26 5.55 -10.30
N LEU A 109 5.13 6.01 -9.40
CA LEU A 109 5.95 7.17 -9.65
C LEU A 109 7.31 6.74 -10.22
N LEU A 110 7.65 7.22 -11.41
CA LEU A 110 8.94 7.03 -12.04
C LEU A 110 9.73 8.34 -11.97
N ALA A 111 10.93 8.29 -11.39
CA ALA A 111 11.88 9.41 -11.39
C ALA A 111 13.18 8.98 -12.07
N VAL A 112 13.68 9.80 -13.00
CA VAL A 112 14.97 9.61 -13.66
C VAL A 112 15.94 10.66 -13.14
N LEU A 113 17.03 10.19 -12.53
CA LEU A 113 18.03 11.04 -11.89
C LEU A 113 19.37 10.93 -12.62
N LYS A 114 20.00 12.07 -12.88
CA LYS A 114 21.38 12.14 -13.38
C LYS A 114 22.30 12.69 -12.29
N ARG A 115 23.36 11.96 -11.96
CA ARG A 115 24.35 12.43 -10.99
C ARG A 115 25.05 13.70 -11.53
N LYS A 116 25.20 14.73 -10.70
CA LYS A 116 25.99 15.91 -11.06
C LYS A 116 27.47 15.55 -11.08
N GLU A 117 28.21 16.09 -12.05
CA GLU A 117 29.67 16.03 -12.04
C GLU A 117 30.17 16.96 -10.92
N THR A 118 30.98 16.40 -10.03
CA THR A 118 31.64 17.11 -8.93
C THR A 118 32.77 17.98 -9.44
#